data_AF-A0A0F9EGX9-F1
#
_entry.id   AF-A0A0F9EGX9-F1
#
_cell.length_a   1.000
_cell.length_b   1.000
_cell.length_c   1.000
_cell.angle_alpha   90.00
_cell.angle_beta   90.00
_cell.angle_gamma   90.00
#
_symmetry.space_group_name_H-M   'P 1'
#
loop_
_entity.id
_entity.type
_entity.pdbx_description
1 polymer ?
#
loop_
_entity_poly.entity_id
_entity_poly.type
_entity_poly.pdbx_seq_one_letter_code
_entity_poly.pdbx_strand_id
1 'polypeptide(L)'
;MSVLALSEAQSIFYTPREASGPSSERILKIFEEGRDAFRGNSITLAMPVYDSITHLDEAYFKDCAEYDWDGYGALPISNQAYAEARDFLELIPSNTFMPSHANGDANGSVMFEWYINAHRLLSVQIDGSRVLQYAGIIGTESFSGRVTFIDAIPKKIIEAIKDIYS
;
A
#
# COMPACT_ATOMS: atom_id res chain seq x y z
N MET A 1 -6.99 -43.79 -41.35
CA MET A 1 -7.54 -42.49 -41.77
C MET A 1 -7.06 -41.47 -40.73
N SER A 2 -6.03 -40.65 -41.00
CA SER A 2 -6.07 -39.31 -41.63
C SER A 2 -7.07 -38.37 -40.94
N VAL A 3 -6.80 -37.12 -40.51
CA VAL A 3 -5.76 -36.13 -40.85
C VAL A 3 -5.73 -35.02 -39.76
N LEU A 4 -4.64 -34.23 -39.75
CA LEU A 4 -4.50 -32.79 -39.46
C LEU A 4 -4.10 -32.29 -38.05
N ALA A 5 -3.17 -31.33 -38.14
CA ALA A 5 -2.47 -30.58 -37.10
C ALA A 5 -2.90 -29.09 -37.09
N LEU A 6 -2.44 -28.37 -36.05
CA LEU A 6 -2.39 -26.90 -35.84
C LEU A 6 -3.75 -26.28 -35.41
N SER A 7 -3.87 -25.38 -34.43
CA SER A 7 -3.15 -24.12 -34.22
C SER A 7 -3.48 -23.47 -32.86
N GLU A 8 -2.51 -22.74 -32.26
CA GLU A 8 -2.59 -21.51 -31.41
C GLU A 8 -3.55 -21.44 -30.19
N ALA A 9 -3.28 -20.76 -29.07
CA ALA A 9 -2.13 -20.12 -28.44
C ALA A 9 -2.54 -19.78 -26.98
N GLN A 10 -1.58 -19.87 -26.05
CA GLN A 10 -1.41 -19.09 -24.81
C GLN A 10 -2.63 -18.72 -23.92
N SER A 11 -2.71 -19.36 -22.74
CA SER A 11 -2.82 -18.60 -21.49
C SER A 11 -2.20 -19.42 -20.35
N ILE A 12 -1.09 -18.93 -19.79
CA ILE A 12 -0.46 -19.55 -18.61
C ILE A 12 -0.95 -18.73 -17.41
N PHE A 13 -2.19 -18.97 -16.99
CA PHE A 13 -2.64 -18.57 -15.66
C PHE A 13 -2.00 -19.55 -14.67
N TYR A 14 -0.93 -19.12 -14.01
CA TYR A 14 -0.38 -19.84 -12.87
C TYR A 14 -1.32 -19.63 -11.68
N THR A 15 -2.33 -20.49 -11.55
CA THR A 15 -3.06 -20.65 -10.29
C THR A 15 -2.14 -21.46 -9.36
N PRO A 16 -1.81 -20.96 -8.15
CA PRO A 16 -1.16 -21.80 -7.16
C PRO A 16 -2.15 -22.93 -6.80
N ARG A 17 -1.94 -24.12 -7.37
CA ARG A 17 -2.48 -25.33 -6.76
C ARG A 17 -1.80 -25.48 -5.42
N GLU A 18 -2.60 -25.71 -4.38
CA GLU A 18 -2.14 -26.09 -3.04
C GLU A 18 -1.04 -27.15 -3.14
N ALA A 19 0.21 -26.71 -3.04
CA ALA A 19 1.34 -27.60 -2.83
C ALA A 19 1.45 -27.78 -1.32
N SER A 20 0.69 -28.71 -0.75
CA SER A 20 0.91 -29.19 0.62
C SER A 20 1.98 -30.27 0.58
N GLY A 21 3.23 -29.85 0.78
CA GLY A 21 4.36 -30.76 0.89
C GLY A 21 5.44 -30.14 1.77
N PRO A 22 6.30 -30.94 2.43
CA PRO A 22 7.33 -30.42 3.34
C PRO A 22 8.25 -29.36 2.72
N SER A 23 8.34 -29.32 1.39
CA SER A 23 9.11 -28.35 0.62
C SER A 23 8.44 -26.97 0.50
N SER A 24 7.10 -26.86 0.54
CA SER A 24 6.40 -25.57 0.49
C SER A 24 6.45 -24.84 1.85
N GLU A 25 6.34 -25.58 2.95
CA GLU A 25 6.58 -25.07 4.30
C GLU A 25 8.00 -24.52 4.43
N ARG A 26 8.98 -25.19 3.82
CA ARG A 26 10.39 -24.74 3.85
C ARG A 26 10.61 -23.48 3.01
N ILE A 27 9.90 -23.33 1.88
CA ILE A 27 9.96 -22.11 1.06
C ILE A 27 9.29 -20.95 1.78
N LEU A 28 8.09 -21.16 2.36
CA LEU A 28 7.40 -20.12 3.15
C LEU A 28 8.25 -19.69 4.33
N LYS A 29 8.85 -20.65 5.06
CA LYS A 29 9.78 -20.38 6.15
C LYS A 29 11.01 -19.61 5.69
N ILE A 30 11.64 -19.97 4.57
CA ILE A 30 12.77 -19.21 4.00
C ILE A 30 12.32 -17.79 3.57
N PHE A 31 11.09 -17.64 3.08
CA PHE A 31 10.55 -16.34 2.69
C PHE A 31 10.24 -15.45 3.90
N GLU A 32 9.71 -16.03 4.97
CA GLU A 32 9.45 -15.37 6.26
C GLU A 32 10.77 -15.02 6.97
N GLU A 33 11.69 -15.97 7.09
CA GLU A 33 13.04 -15.76 7.64
C GLU A 33 13.82 -14.74 6.80
N GLY A 34 13.67 -14.77 5.48
CA GLY A 34 14.26 -13.78 4.57
C GLY A 34 13.67 -12.39 4.76
N ARG A 35 12.34 -12.28 4.96
CA ARG A 35 11.63 -11.02 5.26
C ARG A 35 12.13 -10.41 6.57
N ASP A 36 12.31 -11.22 7.61
CA ASP A 36 12.79 -10.77 8.92
C ASP A 36 14.29 -10.45 8.92
N ALA A 37 15.11 -11.26 8.24
CA ALA A 37 16.55 -11.01 8.12
C ALA A 37 16.89 -9.77 7.28
N PHE A 38 16.05 -9.44 6.29
CA PHE A 38 16.21 -8.23 5.48
C PHE A 38 15.88 -6.97 6.29
N ARG A 39 14.89 -7.05 7.20
CA ARG A 39 14.57 -5.99 8.17
C ARG A 39 15.66 -5.80 9.24
N GLY A 40 16.31 -6.88 9.68
CA GLY A 40 17.31 -6.84 10.74
C GLY A 40 18.68 -6.26 10.36
N ASN A 41 19.07 -6.27 9.08
CA ASN A 41 20.46 -6.03 8.66
C ASN A 41 20.69 -4.81 7.74
N SER A 42 19.66 -4.05 7.35
CA SER A 42 19.83 -2.80 6.59
C SER A 42 18.97 -1.69 7.16
N ILE A 43 19.51 -1.01 8.18
CA ILE A 43 18.88 0.13 8.86
C ILE A 43 18.47 1.21 7.84
N THR A 44 19.27 1.44 6.81
CA THR A 44 19.02 2.49 5.80
C THR A 44 17.79 2.22 4.92
N LEU A 45 17.51 0.97 4.57
CA LEU A 45 16.40 0.63 3.69
C LEU A 45 15.07 0.50 4.45
N ALA A 46 15.12 0.09 5.72
CA ALA A 46 13.93 -0.09 6.54
C ALA A 46 13.46 1.20 7.23
N MET A 47 14.34 2.18 7.45
CA MET A 47 14.03 3.45 8.13
C MET A 47 12.80 4.17 7.55
N PRO A 48 12.67 4.39 6.22
CA PRO A 48 11.52 5.12 5.69
C PRO A 48 10.18 4.43 5.97
N VAL A 49 10.15 3.08 5.95
CA VAL A 49 8.94 2.31 6.27
C VAL A 49 8.62 2.45 7.76
N TYR A 50 9.64 2.32 8.61
CA TYR A 50 9.49 2.42 10.05
C TYR A 50 8.98 3.81 10.48
N ASP A 51 9.50 4.87 9.87
CA ASP A 51 9.09 6.25 10.13
C ASP A 51 7.62 6.45 9.72
N SER A 52 7.21 5.98 8.53
CA SER A 52 5.82 6.07 8.09
C SER A 52 4.86 5.27 8.99
N ILE A 53 5.27 4.08 9.44
CA ILE A 53 4.47 3.28 10.40
C ILE A 53 4.38 4.01 11.75
N THR A 54 5.47 4.62 12.21
CA THR A 54 5.47 5.39 13.46
C THR A 54 4.50 6.57 13.38
N HIS A 55 4.49 7.32 12.28
CA HIS A 55 3.50 8.39 12.08
C HIS A 55 2.06 7.87 12.02
N LEU A 56 1.83 6.71 11.39
CA LEU A 56 0.52 6.07 11.39
C LEU A 56 0.08 5.67 12.82
N ASP A 57 0.99 5.10 13.60
CA ASP A 57 0.74 4.71 14.98
C ASP A 57 0.45 5.94 15.86
N GLU A 58 1.17 7.05 15.66
CA GLU A 58 0.90 8.30 16.35
C GLU A 58 -0.48 8.86 15.99
N ALA A 59 -0.83 8.90 14.70
CA ALA A 59 -2.15 9.33 14.26
C ALA A 59 -3.27 8.47 14.89
N TYR A 60 -3.10 7.15 14.91
CA TYR A 60 -4.13 6.22 15.40
C TYR A 60 -4.25 6.17 16.92
N PHE A 61 -3.14 6.06 17.65
CA PHE A 61 -3.16 5.88 19.11
C PHE A 61 -3.19 7.19 19.90
N LYS A 62 -2.91 8.33 19.26
CA LYS A 62 -2.86 9.63 19.94
C LYS A 62 -3.73 10.67 19.24
N ASP A 63 -3.33 11.10 18.04
CA ASP A 63 -3.84 12.35 17.48
C ASP A 63 -5.32 12.25 17.05
N CYS A 64 -5.74 11.08 16.60
CA CYS A 64 -7.08 10.79 16.11
C CYS A 64 -7.74 9.62 16.88
N ALA A 65 -7.35 9.42 18.14
CA ALA A 65 -7.83 8.30 18.96
C ALA A 65 -9.25 8.51 19.51
N GLU A 66 -9.65 9.77 19.71
CA GLU A 66 -10.91 10.14 20.33
C GLU A 66 -11.87 10.79 19.31
N TYR A 67 -13.16 10.70 19.56
CA TYR A 67 -14.17 11.45 18.80
C TYR A 67 -13.95 12.96 18.97
N ASP A 68 -14.22 13.72 17.91
CA ASP A 68 -14.09 15.19 17.89
C ASP A 68 -12.65 15.67 18.10
N TRP A 69 -11.65 14.87 17.68
CA TRP A 69 -10.23 15.20 17.82
C TRP A 69 -9.82 16.49 17.08
N ASP A 70 -10.59 16.90 16.08
CA ASP A 70 -10.39 18.13 15.32
C ASP A 70 -11.26 19.31 15.81
N GLY A 71 -12.19 19.07 16.76
CA GLY A 71 -13.17 20.06 17.23
C GLY A 71 -14.34 20.33 16.28
N TYR A 72 -14.49 19.52 15.22
CA TYR A 72 -15.55 19.63 14.22
C TYR A 72 -16.34 18.33 14.01
N GLY A 73 -16.28 17.41 14.99
CA GLY A 73 -16.99 16.15 15.01
C GLY A 73 -16.30 15.04 14.23
N ALA A 74 -14.98 15.10 14.02
CA ALA A 74 -14.25 14.02 13.37
C ALA A 74 -14.40 12.70 14.13
N LEU A 75 -14.56 11.62 13.37
CA LEU A 75 -14.53 10.28 13.88
C LEU A 75 -13.07 9.86 14.18
N PRO A 76 -12.84 9.03 15.21
CA PRO A 76 -11.54 8.41 15.38
C PRO A 76 -11.24 7.48 14.20
N ILE A 77 -9.96 7.28 13.92
CA ILE A 77 -9.55 6.35 12.86
C ILE A 77 -10.09 4.95 13.19
N SER A 78 -10.77 4.33 12.23
CA SER A 78 -11.32 2.99 12.43
C SER A 78 -10.24 1.92 12.45
N ASN A 79 -10.46 0.85 13.22
CA ASN A 79 -9.52 -0.28 13.29
C ASN A 79 -9.26 -0.91 11.92
N GLN A 80 -10.29 -0.96 11.06
CA GLN A 80 -10.17 -1.47 9.69
C GLN A 80 -9.30 -0.56 8.83
N ALA A 81 -9.51 0.76 8.90
CA ALA A 81 -8.68 1.73 8.18
C ALA A 81 -7.22 1.67 8.64
N TYR A 82 -6.96 1.60 9.95
CA TYR A 82 -5.61 1.45 10.50
C TYR A 82 -4.93 0.16 10.02
N ALA A 83 -5.62 -0.98 10.13
CA ALA A 83 -5.06 -2.27 9.71
C ALA A 83 -4.74 -2.28 8.20
N GLU A 84 -5.67 -1.79 7.36
CA GLU A 84 -5.45 -1.70 5.91
C GLU A 84 -4.35 -0.69 5.55
N ALA A 85 -4.24 0.43 6.27
CA ALA A 85 -3.19 1.42 6.08
C ALA A 85 -1.80 0.85 6.44
N ARG A 86 -1.73 0.04 7.49
CA ARG A 86 -0.52 -0.68 7.87
C ARG A 86 -0.13 -1.72 6.81
N ASP A 87 -1.08 -2.53 6.33
CA ASP A 87 -0.86 -3.45 5.20
C ASP A 87 -0.33 -2.69 3.96
N PHE A 88 -0.93 -1.53 3.66
CA PHE A 88 -0.54 -0.69 2.54
C PHE A 88 0.91 -0.23 2.63
N LEU A 89 1.35 0.32 3.77
CA LEU A 89 2.74 0.73 3.98
C LEU A 89 3.72 -0.45 3.89
N GLU A 90 3.36 -1.61 4.44
CA GLU A 90 4.22 -2.80 4.41
C GLU A 90 4.36 -3.40 3.00
N LEU A 91 3.40 -3.15 2.10
CA LEU A 91 3.39 -3.64 0.73
C LEU A 91 3.98 -2.66 -0.29
N ILE A 92 4.33 -1.41 0.10
CA ILE A 92 5.06 -0.50 -0.79
C ILE A 92 6.44 -1.11 -1.10
N PRO A 93 6.80 -1.29 -2.39
CA PRO A 93 8.10 -1.82 -2.76
C PRO A 93 9.24 -0.97 -2.21
N SER A 94 10.30 -1.59 -1.69
CA SER A 94 11.43 -0.90 -1.06
C SER A 94 12.22 0.05 -1.98
N ASN A 95 11.98 0.00 -3.28
CA ASN A 95 12.54 0.91 -4.28
C ASN A 95 11.59 2.06 -4.66
N THR A 96 10.52 2.25 -3.90
CA THR A 96 9.51 3.31 -4.07
C THR A 96 9.58 4.28 -2.89
N PHE A 97 9.19 5.53 -3.12
CA PHE A 97 9.16 6.54 -2.07
C PHE A 97 8.03 6.26 -1.08
N MET A 98 8.32 6.40 0.21
CA MET A 98 7.32 6.36 1.27
C MET A 98 6.56 7.70 1.36
N PRO A 99 5.32 7.71 1.86
CA PRO A 99 4.58 8.94 2.03
C PRO A 99 5.27 9.85 3.05
N SER A 100 5.24 11.16 2.78
CA SER A 100 5.76 12.20 3.67
C SER A 100 4.93 12.34 4.96
N HIS A 101 3.62 12.11 4.87
CA HIS A 101 2.70 12.27 5.99
C HIS A 101 1.63 11.17 6.01
N ALA A 102 1.16 10.85 7.22
CA ALA A 102 0.05 9.96 7.50
C ALA A 102 -0.87 10.69 8.50
N ASN A 103 -2.10 10.99 8.13
CA ASN A 103 -3.05 11.73 8.97
C ASN A 103 -4.40 11.00 9.02
N GLY A 104 -5.15 11.21 10.11
CA GLY A 104 -6.56 10.85 10.14
C GLY A 104 -7.40 11.80 9.31
N ASP A 105 -8.44 11.28 8.64
CA ASP A 105 -9.48 12.07 8.00
C ASP A 105 -10.74 12.08 8.89
N ALA A 106 -11.57 13.12 8.74
CA ALA A 106 -12.72 13.36 9.63
C ALA A 106 -13.76 12.22 9.63
N ASN A 107 -13.75 11.34 8.64
CA ASN A 107 -14.63 10.17 8.55
C ASN A 107 -14.04 8.90 9.20
N GLY A 108 -12.88 8.98 9.86
CA GLY A 108 -12.21 7.82 10.46
C GLY A 108 -11.41 6.97 9.48
N SER A 109 -11.04 7.54 8.33
CA SER A 109 -10.09 6.96 7.37
C SER A 109 -8.68 7.52 7.58
N VAL A 110 -7.69 6.92 6.92
CA VAL A 110 -6.29 7.37 6.92
C VAL A 110 -5.97 8.01 5.58
N MET A 111 -5.28 9.14 5.59
CA MET A 111 -4.75 9.82 4.41
C MET A 111 -3.22 9.76 4.40
N PHE A 112 -2.66 9.22 3.33
CA PHE A 112 -1.23 9.28 3.03
C PHE A 112 -0.95 10.30 1.95
N GLU A 113 0.12 11.08 2.12
CA GLU A 113 0.51 12.11 1.15
C GLU A 113 1.96 11.99 0.73
N TRP A 114 2.21 12.09 -0.58
CA TRP A 114 3.52 12.32 -1.18
C TRP A 114 3.54 13.74 -1.71
N TYR A 115 4.25 14.63 -1.01
CA TYR A 115 4.27 16.05 -1.33
C TYR A 115 5.70 16.51 -1.64
N ILE A 116 5.87 17.21 -2.77
CA ILE A 116 7.10 17.95 -3.09
C ILE A 116 6.84 19.46 -3.06
N ASN A 117 5.76 19.89 -3.72
CA ASN A 117 5.31 21.29 -3.76
C ASN A 117 3.84 21.35 -4.21
N ALA A 118 3.26 22.55 -4.28
CA ALA A 118 1.86 22.77 -4.65
C ALA A 118 1.43 22.21 -6.03
N HIS A 119 2.38 21.91 -6.91
CA HIS A 119 2.13 21.34 -8.24
C HIS A 119 2.52 19.86 -8.33
N ARG A 120 2.98 19.23 -7.26
CA ARG A 120 3.41 17.83 -7.20
C ARG A 120 3.01 17.23 -5.87
N LEU A 121 1.80 16.68 -5.84
CA LEU A 121 1.17 16.05 -4.68
C LEU A 121 0.40 14.80 -5.14
N LEU A 122 0.50 13.73 -4.37
CA LEU A 122 -0.40 12.59 -4.43
C LEU A 122 -0.96 12.35 -3.03
N SER A 123 -2.26 12.16 -2.92
CA SER A 123 -2.95 11.73 -1.72
C SER A 123 -3.65 10.39 -1.96
N VAL A 124 -3.57 9.50 -0.96
CA VAL A 124 -4.22 8.18 -0.96
C VAL A 124 -4.96 8.00 0.36
N GLN A 125 -6.27 7.84 0.27
CA GLN A 125 -7.18 7.65 1.38
C GLN A 125 -7.57 6.17 1.51
N ILE A 126 -7.56 5.68 2.75
CA ILE A 126 -7.82 4.29 3.12
C ILE A 126 -8.86 4.25 4.23
N ASP A 127 -10.04 3.71 3.93
CA ASP A 127 -11.20 3.66 4.82
C ASP A 127 -11.50 2.27 5.40
N GLY A 128 -10.67 1.27 5.11
CA GLY A 128 -10.89 -0.11 5.54
C GLY A 128 -11.77 -0.95 4.60
N SER A 129 -12.16 -0.41 3.44
CA SER A 129 -13.02 -1.10 2.47
C SER A 129 -12.28 -1.94 1.43
N ARG A 130 -10.95 -2.04 1.49
CA ARG A 130 -10.08 -2.62 0.44
C ARG A 130 -10.18 -1.89 -0.90
N VAL A 131 -10.58 -0.62 -0.87
CA VAL A 131 -10.62 0.28 -2.03
C VAL A 131 -9.88 1.57 -1.69
N LEU A 132 -8.74 1.78 -2.36
CA LEU A 132 -7.98 3.01 -2.24
C LEU A 132 -8.66 4.10 -3.05
N GLN A 133 -8.88 5.25 -2.43
CA GLN A 133 -9.28 6.47 -3.12
C GLN A 133 -8.04 7.35 -3.23
N TYR A 134 -7.75 7.87 -4.42
CA TYR A 134 -6.54 8.66 -4.61
C TYR A 134 -6.80 9.87 -5.47
N ALA A 135 -6.03 10.93 -5.23
CA ALA A 135 -6.03 12.15 -6.02
C ALA A 135 -4.62 12.72 -6.09
N GLY A 136 -4.27 13.36 -7.20
CA GLY A 136 -2.96 13.96 -7.35
C GLY A 136 -2.94 15.10 -8.35
N ILE A 137 -1.86 15.87 -8.27
CA ILE A 137 -1.57 17.02 -9.11
C ILE A 137 -0.13 16.89 -9.59
N ILE A 138 0.08 17.03 -10.91
CA ILE A 138 1.40 17.14 -11.55
C ILE A 138 1.37 18.32 -12.51
N GLY A 139 2.10 19.38 -12.16
CA GLY A 139 2.09 20.64 -12.91
C GLY A 139 0.71 21.31 -12.85
N THR A 140 0.03 21.30 -13.99
CA THR A 140 -1.34 21.83 -14.16
C THR A 140 -2.39 20.73 -14.31
N GLU A 141 -1.95 19.47 -14.41
CA GLU A 141 -2.85 18.34 -14.55
C GLU A 141 -3.23 17.80 -13.17
N SER A 142 -4.50 17.45 -13.03
CA SER A 142 -5.00 16.73 -11.85
C SER A 142 -5.59 15.40 -12.27
N PHE A 143 -5.49 14.42 -11.39
CA PHE A 143 -6.04 13.09 -11.59
C PHE A 143 -6.61 12.57 -10.29
N SER A 144 -7.60 11.70 -10.38
CA SER A 144 -8.17 11.01 -9.23
C SER A 144 -8.76 9.68 -9.64
N GLY A 145 -9.11 8.85 -8.66
CA GLY A 145 -9.80 7.61 -8.92
C GLY A 145 -9.94 6.73 -7.70
N ARG A 146 -10.46 5.52 -7.97
CA ARG A 146 -10.59 4.45 -6.99
C ARG A 146 -9.98 3.19 -7.57
N VAL A 147 -9.30 2.41 -6.74
CA VAL A 147 -8.70 1.15 -7.15
C VAL A 147 -8.78 0.13 -6.03
N THR A 148 -9.08 -1.11 -6.37
CA THR A 148 -9.12 -2.22 -5.41
C THR A 148 -7.71 -2.54 -4.91
N PHE A 149 -7.59 -2.79 -3.60
CA PHE A 149 -6.35 -3.15 -2.93
C PHE A 149 -6.50 -4.51 -2.26
N ILE A 150 -5.89 -5.52 -2.89
CA ILE A 150 -5.88 -6.91 -2.43
C ILE A 150 -4.46 -7.42 -2.57
N ASP A 151 -3.79 -7.68 -1.46
CA ASP A 151 -2.50 -8.36 -1.31
C ASP A 151 -1.29 -7.74 -2.05
N ALA A 152 -1.48 -6.66 -2.83
CA ALA A 152 -0.43 -5.92 -3.51
C ALA A 152 -0.87 -4.49 -3.82
N ILE A 153 0.09 -3.55 -3.84
CA ILE A 153 -0.16 -2.16 -4.24
C ILE A 153 -0.50 -2.12 -5.74
N PRO A 154 -1.64 -1.53 -6.14
CA PRO A 154 -2.01 -1.44 -7.54
C PRO A 154 -0.95 -0.68 -8.34
N LYS A 155 -0.60 -1.20 -9.53
CA LYS A 155 0.44 -0.59 -10.41
C LYS A 155 0.22 0.91 -10.63
N LYS A 156 -1.03 1.32 -10.78
CA LYS A 156 -1.43 2.71 -10.97
C LYS A 156 -0.98 3.62 -9.83
N ILE A 157 -1.00 3.13 -8.58
CA ILE A 157 -0.53 3.88 -7.41
C ILE A 157 0.99 3.98 -7.41
N ILE A 158 1.69 2.88 -7.72
CA ILE A 158 3.16 2.89 -7.82
C ILE A 158 3.65 3.84 -8.92
N GLU A 159 2.99 3.83 -10.08
CA GLU A 159 3.26 4.75 -11.18
C GLU A 159 3.01 6.20 -10.75
N ALA A 160 1.86 6.49 -10.13
CA ALA A 160 1.56 7.81 -9.61
C ALA A 160 2.60 8.31 -8.61
N ILE A 161 3.05 7.47 -7.66
CA ILE A 161 4.12 7.83 -6.70
C ILE A 161 5.41 8.18 -7.45
N LYS A 162 5.80 7.39 -8.47
CA LYS A 162 7.02 7.66 -9.23
C LYS A 162 6.94 8.97 -10.01
N ASP A 163 5.78 9.25 -10.62
CA ASP A 163 5.56 10.47 -11.40
C ASP A 163 5.63 11.74 -10.54
N ILE A 164 5.31 11.65 -9.24
CA ILE A 164 5.51 12.77 -8.31
C ILE A 164 6.98 13.20 -8.27
N TYR A 165 7.92 12.24 -8.23
CA TYR A 165 9.37 12.48 -8.08
C TYR A 165 10.17 12.49 -9.39
N SER A 166 9.50 12.38 -10.55
CA SER A 166 10.14 12.44 -11.86
C SER A 166 10.40 13.86 -12.36
#